data_AF-A0A9E4VGT2-F1
#
_entry.id   AF-A0A9E4VGT2-F1
#
_cell.length_a   1.000
_cell.length_b   1.000
_cell.length_c   1.000
_cell.angle_alpha   90.00
_cell.angle_beta   90.00
_cell.angle_gamma   90.00
#
_symmetry.space_group_name_H-M   'P 1'
#
loop_
_entity.id
_entity.type
_entity.pdbx_description
1 polymer ?
#
loop_
_entity_poly.entity_id
_entity_poly.type
_entity_poly.pdbx_seq_one_letter_code
_entity_poly.pdbx_strand_id
1 'polypeptide(L)' 'DDKVGNKGFFLMNDSWFAEYMFEIAVPRKYLPPELQKALELEPIVLPAWDPMGSLAAW' A
#
# COMPACT_ATOMS: atom_id res chain seq x y z
N ASP A 1 -12.36 22.82 -16.58
CA ASP A 1 -11.83 21.47 -16.34
C ASP A 1 -11.44 21.32 -14.87
N ASP A 2 -12.44 21.29 -13.98
CA ASP A 2 -12.31 20.91 -12.56
C ASP A 2 -12.80 19.47 -12.38
N LYS A 3 -12.34 18.55 -13.25
CA LYS A 3 -13.06 17.30 -13.50
C LYS A 3 -12.81 16.18 -12.49
N VAL A 4 -11.83 16.30 -11.59
CA VAL A 4 -11.47 15.23 -10.64
C VAL A 4 -10.99 15.80 -9.30
N GLY A 5 -11.67 15.43 -8.22
CA GLY A 5 -11.31 15.82 -6.84
C GLY A 5 -11.46 17.31 -6.53
N ASN A 6 -11.00 17.73 -5.36
CA ASN A 6 -10.88 19.13 -4.99
C ASN A 6 -9.48 19.63 -5.38
N LYS A 7 -9.36 20.27 -6.55
CA LYS A 7 -8.07 20.70 -7.13
C LYS A 7 -7.06 19.54 -7.28
N GLY A 8 -7.56 18.35 -7.62
CA GLY A 8 -6.73 17.14 -7.73
C GLY A 8 -6.48 16.39 -6.41
N PHE A 9 -6.98 16.91 -5.28
CA PHE A 9 -6.91 16.20 -4.00
C PHE A 9 -8.19 15.40 -3.75
N PHE A 10 -8.02 14.21 -3.20
CA PHE A 10 -9.10 13.35 -2.74
C PHE A 10 -9.12 13.32 -1.23
N LEU A 11 -10.32 13.27 -0.67
CA LEU A 11 -10.54 13.07 0.77
C LEU A 11 -10.98 11.64 0.97
N MET A 12 -10.32 10.97 1.91
CA MET A 12 -10.57 9.58 2.27
C MET A 12 -10.92 9.54 3.75
N ASN A 13 -12.03 8.91 4.10
CA ASN A 13 -12.39 8.68 5.49
C ASN A 13 -11.70 7.42 6.02
N ASP A 14 -11.63 7.32 7.34
CA ASP A 14 -10.92 6.22 8.03
C ASP A 14 -11.52 4.84 7.69
N SER A 15 -12.86 4.73 7.64
CA SER A 15 -13.55 3.48 7.30
C SER A 15 -13.24 3.00 5.89
N TRP A 16 -13.14 3.90 4.92
CA TRP A 16 -12.76 3.57 3.56
C TRP A 16 -11.28 3.15 3.48
N PHE A 17 -10.40 3.83 4.23
CA PHE A 17 -8.99 3.42 4.31
C PHE A 17 -8.84 2.01 4.88
N ALA A 18 -9.60 1.67 5.92
CA ALA A 18 -9.56 0.35 6.54
C ALA A 18 -10.03 -0.78 5.59
N GLU A 19 -11.00 -0.50 4.72
CA GLU A 19 -11.59 -1.52 3.83
C GLU A 19 -10.87 -1.66 2.48
N TYR A 20 -10.36 -0.57 1.91
CA TYR A 20 -9.94 -0.53 0.50
C TYR A 20 -8.45 -0.22 0.30
N MET A 21 -7.69 0.08 1.36
CA MET A 21 -6.25 0.31 1.26
C MET A 21 -5.47 -0.98 1.55
N PHE A 22 -4.63 -1.39 0.60
CA PHE A 22 -3.87 -2.63 0.69
C PHE A 22 -2.38 -2.40 1.00
N GLU A 23 -1.79 -1.31 0.53
CA GLU A 23 -0.34 -1.07 0.63
C GLU A 23 0.00 0.40 0.93
N ILE A 24 1.05 0.59 1.74
CA ILE A 24 1.66 1.91 2.00
C ILE A 24 3.19 1.81 1.91
N ALA A 25 3.82 2.89 1.44
CA ALA A 25 5.27 3.03 1.42
C ALA A 25 5.72 4.02 2.49
N VAL A 26 6.57 3.59 3.41
CA VAL A 26 7.13 4.42 4.49
C VAL A 26 8.63 4.22 4.63
N PRO A 27 9.40 5.24 5.03
CA PRO A 27 10.81 5.07 5.34
C PRO A 27 11.04 4.06 6.48
N ARG A 28 11.99 3.14 6.29
CA ARG A 28 12.28 2.04 7.25
C ARG A 28 12.51 2.50 8.70
N LYS A 29 13.06 3.70 8.89
CA LYS A 29 13.31 4.29 10.21
C LYS A 29 12.07 4.47 11.08
N TYR A 30 10.87 4.46 10.49
CA TYR A 30 9.60 4.58 11.22
C TYR A 30 9.01 3.23 11.62
N LEU A 31 9.57 2.11 11.15
CA LEU A 31 9.10 0.78 11.51
C LEU A 31 9.68 0.36 12.87
N PRO A 32 8.90 -0.29 13.74
CA PRO A 32 9.41 -0.95 14.94
C PRO A 32 10.53 -1.96 14.60
N PRO A 33 11.49 -2.19 15.52
CA PRO A 33 12.61 -3.09 15.28
C PRO A 33 12.19 -4.52 14.89
N GLU A 34 11.07 -5.03 15.40
CA GLU A 34 10.54 -6.35 15.01
C GLU A 34 10.15 -6.44 13.53
N LEU A 35 9.53 -5.40 12.98
CA LEU A 35 9.13 -5.36 11.57
C LEU A 35 10.30 -5.11 10.64
N GLN A 36 11.34 -4.40 11.12
CA GLN A 36 12.57 -4.25 10.35
C GLN A 36 13.29 -5.59 10.15
N LYS A 37 13.30 -6.46 11.17
CA LYS A 37 13.85 -7.82 11.07
C LYS A 37 13.04 -8.72 10.15
N ALA A 38 11.73 -8.52 10.06
CA ALA A 38 10.88 -9.28 9.15
C ALA A 38 11.27 -9.09 7.66
N LEU A 39 11.89 -7.96 7.32
CA LEU A 39 12.41 -7.70 5.96
C LEU A 39 13.63 -8.57 5.59
N GLU A 40 14.29 -9.17 6.57
CA GLU A 40 15.45 -10.05 6.37
C GLU A 40 15.04 -11.53 6.18
N LEU A 41 13.76 -11.85 6.39
CA LEU A 41 13.23 -13.19 6.20
C LEU A 41 13.12 -13.54 4.72
N GLU A 42 13.16 -14.83 4.42
CA GLU A 42 12.94 -15.32 3.08
C GLU A 42 11.51 -14.96 2.61
N PRO A 43 11.36 -14.24 1.47
CA PRO A 43 10.05 -13.79 1.01
C PRO A 43 9.21 -14.97 0.50
N ILE A 44 7.91 -14.93 0.78
CA ILE A 44 6.95 -15.87 0.22
C ILE A 44 6.71 -15.47 -1.24
N VAL A 45 7.09 -16.35 -2.17
CA VAL A 45 6.87 -16.12 -3.60
C VAL A 45 5.40 -16.40 -3.93
N LEU A 46 4.64 -15.34 -4.20
CA LEU A 46 3.26 -15.43 -4.65
C LEU A 46 3.20 -15.79 -6.14
N PRO A 47 2.14 -16.48 -6.60
CA PRO A 47 1.93 -16.77 -8.01
C PRO A 47 1.70 -15.47 -8.80
N ALA A 48 2.03 -15.49 -10.10
CA ALA A 48 1.98 -14.29 -10.95
C ALA A 48 0.57 -13.67 -11.10
N TRP A 49 -0.49 -14.41 -10.81
CA TRP A 49 -1.89 -13.95 -10.87
C TRP A 49 -2.46 -13.54 -9.51
N ASP A 50 -1.62 -13.46 -8.47
CA ASP A 50 -2.06 -13.05 -7.15
C ASP A 50 -2.59 -11.60 -7.16
N PRO A 51 -3.76 -11.32 -6.58
CA PRO A 51 -4.35 -9.98 -6.58
C PRO A 51 -3.48 -8.93 -5.87
N MET A 52 -2.54 -9.33 -4.98
CA MET A 52 -1.57 -8.42 -4.37
C MET A 52 -0.54 -7.88 -5.38
N GLY A 53 -0.38 -8.51 -6.55
CA GLY A 53 0.44 -8.00 -7.65
C GLY A 53 -0.29 -7.00 -8.56
N SER A 54 -1.58 -6.74 -8.34
CA SER A 54 -2.43 -5.98 -9.27
C SER A 54 -2.18 -4.47 -9.28
N LEU A 55 -1.52 -3.92 -8.25
CA LEU A 55 -1.32 -2.47 -8.07
C LEU A 55 -0.38 -1.82 -9.11
N ALA A 56 0.43 -2.61 -9.82
CA ALA A 56 1.38 -2.11 -10.81
C ALA A 56 1.48 -2.98 -12.08
N ALA A 57 0.43 -3.75 -12.40
CA ALA A 57 0.37 -4.48 -13.66
C ALA A 57 0.02 -3.52 -14.82
N TRP A 58 1.08 -2.96 -15.42
CA TRP A 58 1.16 -2.20 -16.69
C TRP A 58 0.50 -0.83 -16.78
#